data_AF-A0A3C1LQT3-F1
#
_entry.id   AF-A0A3C1LQT3-F1
#
_cell.length_a   1.000
_cell.length_b   1.000
_cell.length_c   1.000
_cell.angle_alpha   90.00
_cell.angle_beta   90.00
_cell.angle_gamma   90.00
#
_symmetry.space_group_name_H-M   'P 1'
#
loop_
_entity.id
_entity.type
_entity.pdbx_description
1 polymer ?
#
loop_
_entity_poly.entity_id
_entity_poly.type
_entity_poly.pdbx_seq_one_letter_code
_entity_poly.pdbx_strand_id
1 'polypeptide(L)'
;MHIAYWVFYGIVTLLFGAVLELNKNTIIGWILLVILAVIFPVLYMTKLSNGRWFVKLIAWLAYFALFFGILLATWPPVKAVPASDDPKPEQTGTIMTEDGLVRGVYSKDHTVEIYTGIPYAKA
;
A
#
# COMPACT_ATOMS: atom_id res chain seq x y z
N MET A 1 28.94 18.71 2.87
CA MET A 1 27.50 18.54 3.13
C MET A 1 26.68 17.99 1.96
N HIS A 2 27.22 17.91 0.72
CA HIS A 2 26.44 17.37 -0.41
C HIS A 2 26.30 15.85 -0.42
N ILE A 3 27.33 15.10 -0.01
CA ILE A 3 27.29 13.62 -0.02
C ILE A 3 26.21 13.08 0.93
N ALA A 4 26.12 13.58 2.16
CA ALA A 4 25.11 13.15 3.12
C ALA A 4 23.68 13.38 2.63
N TYR A 5 23.44 14.49 1.92
CA TYR A 5 22.14 14.78 1.29
C TYR A 5 21.78 13.73 0.22
N TRP A 6 22.70 13.42 -0.68
CA TRP A 6 22.48 12.43 -1.74
C TRP A 6 22.27 11.02 -1.19
N VAL A 7 23.04 10.64 -0.16
CA VAL A 7 22.88 9.35 0.52
C VAL A 7 21.51 9.27 1.19
N PHE A 8 21.12 10.29 1.97
CA PHE A 8 19.82 10.31 2.64
C PHE A 8 18.66 10.28 1.65
N TYR A 9 18.76 11.06 0.57
CA TYR A 9 17.77 11.07 -0.50
C TYR A 9 17.63 9.71 -1.19
N GLY A 10 18.75 9.05 -1.49
CA GLY A 10 18.75 7.71 -2.08
C GLY A 10 18.07 6.68 -1.17
N ILE A 11 18.40 6.71 0.12
CA ILE A 11 17.78 5.80 1.12
C ILE A 11 16.28 6.03 1.22
N VAL A 12 15.84 7.30 1.32
CA VAL A 12 14.40 7.63 1.41
C VAL A 12 13.65 7.18 0.17
N THR A 13 14.18 7.49 -1.02
CA THR A 13 13.56 7.09 -2.30
C THR A 13 13.46 5.57 -2.42
N LEU A 14 14.52 4.85 -2.01
CA LEU A 14 14.56 3.39 -2.05
C LEU A 14 13.56 2.75 -1.08
N LEU A 15 13.43 3.30 0.15
CA LEU A 15 12.41 2.87 1.11
C LEU A 15 11.00 3.07 0.56
N PHE A 16 10.71 4.23 -0.05
CA PHE A 16 9.40 4.47 -0.68
C PHE A 16 9.12 3.54 -1.87
N GLY A 17 10.15 3.26 -2.68
CA GLY A 17 10.04 2.27 -3.76
C GLY A 17 9.71 0.88 -3.23
N ALA A 18 10.38 0.45 -2.15
CA ALA A 18 10.11 -0.83 -1.50
C ALA A 18 8.67 -0.89 -0.93
N VAL A 19 8.16 0.20 -0.34
CA VAL A 19 6.78 0.27 0.15
C VAL A 19 5.77 0.17 -1.00
N LEU A 20 6.03 0.84 -2.13
CA LEU A 20 5.18 0.73 -3.32
C LEU A 20 5.18 -0.70 -3.89
N GLU A 21 6.33 -1.35 -3.95
CA GLU A 21 6.44 -2.74 -4.39
C GLU A 21 5.68 -3.68 -3.46
N LEU A 22 5.82 -3.50 -2.14
CA LEU A 22 5.14 -4.32 -1.13
C LEU A 22 3.61 -4.17 -1.21
N ASN A 23 3.13 -2.97 -1.55
CA ASN A 23 1.72 -2.69 -1.72
C ASN A 23 1.14 -3.24 -3.04
N LYS A 24 1.91 -4.06 -3.78
CA LYS A 24 1.59 -4.57 -5.12
C LYS A 24 1.04 -3.47 -6.02
N ASN A 25 1.67 -2.31 -5.92
CA ASN A 25 1.06 -1.10 -6.41
C ASN A 25 1.12 -1.04 -7.94
N THR A 26 0.11 -0.44 -8.54
CA THR A 26 -0.08 -0.32 -9.99
C THR A 26 1.13 0.37 -10.63
N ILE A 27 1.48 0.04 -11.88
CA ILE A 27 2.57 0.66 -12.67
C ILE A 27 2.57 2.20 -12.59
N ILE A 28 1.41 2.82 -12.40
CA ILE A 28 1.21 4.26 -12.19
C ILE A 28 1.98 4.80 -10.96
N GLY A 29 2.01 4.05 -9.84
CA GLY A 29 2.76 4.44 -8.63
C GLY A 29 4.27 4.51 -8.88
N TRP A 30 4.80 3.58 -9.67
CA TRP A 30 6.20 3.57 -10.09
C TRP A 30 6.54 4.77 -11.00
N ILE A 31 5.68 5.09 -11.98
CA ILE A 31 5.86 6.26 -12.85
C ILE A 31 5.89 7.55 -12.02
N LEU A 32 4.95 7.72 -11.08
CA LEU A 32 4.89 8.88 -10.21
C LEU A 32 6.12 8.98 -9.29
N LEU A 33 6.61 7.86 -8.75
CA LEU A 33 7.83 7.86 -7.94
C LEU A 33 9.04 8.31 -8.75
N VAL A 34 9.21 7.82 -9.98
CA VAL A 34 10.34 8.21 -10.85
C VAL A 34 10.27 9.70 -11.18
N ILE A 35 9.09 10.21 -11.52
CA ILE A 35 8.87 11.65 -11.79
C ILE A 35 9.25 12.48 -10.56
N LEU A 36 8.77 12.10 -9.38
CA LEU A 36 9.09 12.77 -8.12
C LEU A 36 10.59 12.72 -7.82
N ALA A 37 11.22 11.56 -8.12
CA ALA A 37 12.63 11.31 -7.90
C ALA A 37 13.55 12.14 -8.81
N VAL A 38 13.04 12.66 -9.91
CA VAL A 38 13.78 13.55 -10.83
C VAL A 38 13.49 15.02 -10.52
N ILE A 39 12.22 15.38 -10.29
CA ILE A 39 11.82 16.77 -10.07
C ILE A 39 12.42 17.35 -8.79
N PHE A 40 12.45 16.57 -7.70
CA PHE A 40 12.92 17.03 -6.40
C PHE A 40 14.41 17.47 -6.40
N PRO A 41 15.37 16.66 -6.89
CA PRO A 41 16.77 17.08 -6.96
C PRO A 41 17.00 18.23 -7.94
N VAL A 42 16.26 18.30 -9.06
CA VAL A 42 16.35 19.44 -10.00
C VAL A 42 15.92 20.75 -9.34
N LEU A 43 14.81 20.76 -8.59
CA LEU A 43 14.37 21.94 -7.85
C LEU A 43 15.35 22.31 -6.73
N TYR A 44 15.91 21.31 -6.05
CA TYR A 44 16.91 21.50 -5.02
C TYR A 44 18.18 22.18 -5.56
N MET A 45 18.68 21.74 -6.71
CA MET A 45 19.91 22.28 -7.33
C MET A 45 19.70 23.67 -7.95
N THR A 46 18.53 23.94 -8.54
CA THR A 46 18.28 25.18 -9.31
C THR A 46 17.77 26.35 -8.46
N LYS A 47 16.83 26.12 -7.54
CA LYS A 47 16.17 27.19 -6.78
C LYS A 47 16.42 27.13 -5.28
N LEU A 48 16.67 25.94 -4.73
CA LEU A 48 16.73 25.74 -3.29
C LEU A 48 18.14 25.70 -2.69
N SER A 49 19.19 25.64 -3.51
CA SER A 49 20.57 25.54 -3.02
C SER A 49 20.97 26.76 -2.17
N ASN A 50 20.60 27.96 -2.63
CA ASN A 50 20.76 29.25 -1.94
C ASN A 50 19.57 29.63 -1.02
N GLY A 51 18.55 28.78 -0.91
CA GLY A 51 17.37 29.05 -0.09
C GLY A 51 17.67 28.98 1.42
N ARG A 52 16.95 29.79 2.22
CA ARG A 52 16.98 29.73 3.69
C ARG A 52 16.64 28.32 4.19
N TRP A 53 17.17 27.95 5.35
CA TRP A 53 16.98 26.61 5.93
C TRP A 53 15.49 26.20 6.09
N PHE A 54 14.60 27.15 6.40
CA PHE A 54 13.15 26.93 6.44
C PHE A 54 12.56 26.50 5.08
N VAL A 55 13.06 27.05 3.97
CA VAL A 55 12.60 26.68 2.61
C VAL A 55 12.99 25.24 2.30
N LYS A 56 14.17 24.82 2.77
CA LYS A 56 14.64 23.43 2.64
C LYS A 56 13.76 22.48 3.46
N LEU A 57 13.36 22.85 4.67
CA LEU A 57 12.41 22.07 5.48
C LEU A 57 11.04 21.95 4.82
N ILE A 58 10.49 23.05 4.31
CA ILE A 58 9.19 23.05 3.63
C ILE A 58 9.22 22.15 2.39
N ALA A 59 10.31 22.18 1.61
CA ALA A 59 10.45 21.32 0.45
C ALA A 59 10.51 19.83 0.83
N TRP A 60 11.24 19.48 1.90
CA TRP A 60 11.24 18.11 2.41
C TRP A 60 9.86 17.66 2.89
N LEU A 61 9.15 18.52 3.62
CA LEU A 61 7.76 18.25 4.02
C LEU A 61 6.85 18.04 2.79
N ALA A 62 6.97 18.88 1.76
CA ALA A 62 6.21 18.74 0.53
C ALA A 62 6.53 17.42 -0.21
N TYR A 63 7.79 16.99 -0.19
CA TYR A 63 8.21 15.73 -0.79
C TYR A 63 7.58 14.52 -0.09
N PHE A 64 7.64 14.49 1.25
CA PHE A 64 6.96 13.46 2.03
C PHE A 64 5.44 13.48 1.82
N ALA A 65 4.84 14.67 1.80
CA ALA A 65 3.41 14.83 1.56
C ALA A 65 2.99 14.30 0.18
N LEU A 66 3.77 14.58 -0.86
CA LEU A 66 3.54 14.07 -2.22
C LEU A 66 3.62 12.54 -2.26
N PHE A 67 4.62 11.94 -1.62
CA PHE A 67 4.71 10.49 -1.52
C PHE A 67 3.52 9.87 -0.81
N PHE A 68 3.09 10.48 0.30
CA PHE A 68 1.93 10.00 1.04
C PHE A 68 0.65 10.11 0.20
N GLY A 69 0.50 11.20 -0.55
CA GLY A 69 -0.59 11.38 -1.51
C GLY A 69 -0.58 10.31 -2.61
N ILE A 70 0.59 10.00 -3.17
CA ILE A 70 0.74 8.92 -4.16
C ILE A 70 0.33 7.58 -3.55
N LEU A 71 0.83 7.25 -2.35
CA LEU A 71 0.50 6.00 -1.66
C LEU A 71 -1.00 5.83 -1.42
N LEU A 72 -1.69 6.89 -0.98
CA LEU A 72 -3.14 6.86 -0.77
C LEU A 72 -3.89 6.74 -2.09
N ALA A 73 -3.50 7.51 -3.11
CA ALA A 73 -4.17 7.51 -4.41
C ALA A 73 -4.00 6.18 -5.16
N THR A 74 -2.92 5.47 -4.89
CA THR A 74 -2.57 4.21 -5.57
C THR A 74 -2.78 3.00 -4.66
N TRP A 75 -3.41 3.18 -3.49
CA TRP A 75 -3.68 2.08 -2.59
C TRP A 75 -4.51 1.01 -3.31
N PRO A 76 -4.08 -0.27 -3.30
CA PRO A 76 -4.80 -1.31 -4.01
C PRO A 76 -6.21 -1.45 -3.43
N PRO A 77 -7.23 -1.62 -4.29
CA PRO A 77 -8.58 -1.88 -3.80
C PRO A 77 -8.55 -3.17 -2.97
N VAL A 78 -9.15 -3.13 -1.78
CA VAL A 78 -9.36 -4.32 -0.96
C VAL A 78 -10.30 -5.24 -1.73
N LYS A 79 -9.74 -6.20 -2.47
CA LYS A 79 -10.53 -7.17 -3.22
C LYS A 79 -10.96 -8.27 -2.26
N ALA A 80 -12.28 -8.45 -2.13
CA ALA A 80 -12.82 -9.66 -1.52
C ALA A 80 -12.41 -10.85 -2.39
N VAL A 81 -11.56 -11.72 -1.85
CA VAL A 81 -11.19 -12.98 -2.49
C VAL A 81 -12.35 -13.96 -2.27
N PRO A 82 -12.88 -14.62 -3.32
CA PRO A 82 -13.94 -15.60 -3.15
C PRO A 82 -13.47 -16.75 -2.24
N ALA A 83 -14.39 -17.23 -1.40
CA ALA A 83 -14.13 -18.27 -0.42
C ALA A 83 -13.87 -19.66 -1.04
N SER A 84 -14.35 -19.88 -2.26
CA SER A 84 -14.18 -21.11 -3.02
C SER A 84 -14.04 -20.77 -4.51
N ASP A 85 -13.24 -21.57 -5.22
CA ASP A 85 -13.05 -21.45 -6.66
C ASP A 85 -14.26 -21.94 -7.48
N ASP A 86 -15.24 -22.58 -6.81
CA ASP A 86 -16.48 -22.99 -7.47
C ASP A 86 -17.51 -21.84 -7.56
N PRO A 87 -18.14 -21.63 -8.73
CA PRO A 87 -19.15 -20.59 -8.92
C PRO A 87 -20.47 -20.88 -8.18
N LYS A 88 -20.67 -22.10 -7.68
CA LYS A 88 -21.80 -22.51 -6.81
C LYS A 88 -21.29 -23.53 -5.78
N PRO A 89 -20.59 -23.09 -4.73
CA PRO A 89 -20.04 -24.02 -3.76
C PRO A 89 -21.17 -24.60 -2.90
N GLU A 90 -21.10 -25.90 -2.61
CA GLU A 90 -22.09 -26.55 -1.76
C GLU A 90 -22.00 -26.01 -0.32
N GLN A 91 -23.14 -25.81 0.32
CA GLN A 91 -23.18 -25.30 1.68
C GLN A 91 -22.85 -26.40 2.69
N THR A 92 -22.04 -26.06 3.68
CA THR A 92 -21.78 -26.92 4.84
C THR A 92 -22.95 -26.87 5.84
N GLY A 93 -22.87 -27.69 6.88
CA GLY A 93 -23.70 -27.53 8.07
C GLY A 93 -23.47 -26.19 8.77
N THR A 94 -24.42 -25.81 9.63
CA THR A 94 -24.25 -24.65 10.52
C THR A 94 -23.47 -25.03 11.77
N ILE A 95 -22.44 -24.25 12.10
CA ILE A 95 -21.71 -24.35 13.37
C ILE A 95 -22.15 -23.23 14.31
N MET A 96 -22.17 -23.51 15.61
CA MET A 96 -22.47 -22.52 16.64
C MET A 96 -21.16 -21.82 17.04
N THR A 97 -21.14 -20.51 16.97
CA THR A 97 -20.06 -19.65 17.48
C THR A 97 -20.58 -18.81 18.65
N GLU A 98 -19.69 -18.11 19.35
CA GLU A 98 -20.07 -17.20 20.45
C GLU A 98 -20.99 -16.06 19.96
N ASP A 99 -20.88 -15.68 18.68
CA ASP A 99 -21.67 -14.64 18.03
C ASP A 99 -22.91 -15.18 17.28
N GLY A 100 -23.17 -16.49 17.36
CA GLY A 100 -24.33 -17.15 16.76
C GLY A 100 -23.99 -18.20 15.71
N LEU A 101 -24.97 -18.61 14.92
CA LEU A 101 -24.83 -19.67 13.92
C LEU A 101 -24.11 -19.16 12.67
N VAL A 102 -23.04 -19.84 12.26
CA VAL A 102 -22.28 -19.56 11.03
C VAL A 102 -22.44 -20.72 10.06
N ARG A 103 -22.57 -20.41 8.77
CA ARG A 103 -22.60 -21.38 7.68
C ARG A 103 -21.43 -21.15 6.73
N GLY A 104 -20.68 -22.21 6.45
CA GLY A 104 -19.55 -22.20 5.52
C GLY A 104 -19.90 -22.86 4.19
N VAL A 105 -18.90 -23.02 3.35
CA VAL A 105 -18.99 -23.68 2.04
C VAL A 105 -17.93 -24.77 1.91
N TYR A 106 -18.20 -25.83 1.16
CA TYR A 106 -17.19 -26.84 0.88
C TYR A 106 -16.17 -26.35 -0.16
N SER A 107 -14.94 -26.84 -0.02
CA SER A 107 -13.95 -26.83 -1.10
C SER A 107 -14.45 -27.65 -2.29
N LYS A 108 -13.95 -27.39 -3.49
CA LYS A 108 -14.32 -28.09 -4.73
C LYS A 108 -14.27 -29.62 -4.61
N ASP A 109 -13.25 -30.14 -3.92
CA ASP A 109 -13.06 -31.57 -3.71
C ASP A 109 -13.86 -32.13 -2.52
N HIS A 110 -14.69 -31.31 -1.86
CA HIS A 110 -15.50 -31.65 -0.66
C HIS A 110 -14.67 -32.19 0.52
N THR A 111 -13.37 -31.97 0.51
CA THR A 111 -12.43 -32.44 1.55
C THR A 111 -12.33 -31.50 2.75
N VAL A 112 -12.70 -30.22 2.57
CA VAL A 112 -12.53 -29.18 3.59
C VAL A 112 -13.77 -28.28 3.63
N GLU A 113 -14.21 -27.99 4.85
CA GLU A 113 -15.22 -26.98 5.14
C GLU A 113 -14.55 -25.60 5.31
N ILE A 114 -14.98 -24.63 4.52
CA ILE A 114 -14.42 -23.28 4.49
C ILE A 114 -15.42 -22.31 5.14
N TYR A 115 -15.02 -21.73 6.27
CA TYR A 115 -15.78 -20.70 6.97
C TYR A 115 -15.03 -19.36 6.89
N THR A 116 -15.42 -18.50 5.94
CA THR A 116 -14.79 -17.18 5.72
C THR A 116 -15.71 -16.03 6.14
N GLY A 117 -15.13 -14.91 6.55
CA GLY A 117 -15.90 -13.70 6.87
C GLY A 117 -16.58 -13.73 8.25
N ILE A 118 -16.15 -14.63 9.14
CA ILE A 118 -16.60 -14.61 10.55
C ILE A 118 -16.04 -13.35 11.20
N PRO A 119 -16.89 -12.45 11.73
CA PRO A 119 -16.43 -11.24 12.39
C PRO A 119 -15.73 -11.63 13.70
N TYR A 120 -14.47 -11.24 13.85
CA TYR A 120 -13.70 -11.43 15.09
C TYR A 120 -13.54 -10.14 15.89
N ALA A 121 -14.02 -9.02 15.33
CA ALA A 121 -13.93 -7.70 15.91
C ALA A 121 -15.12 -6.85 15.45
N LYS A 122 -15.43 -5.82 16.25
CA LYS A 122 -16.47 -4.85 15.93
C LYS A 122 -16.06 -4.03 14.70
N ALA A 123 -16.99 -3.89 13.76
CA ALA A 123 -16.83 -3.04 12.57
C ALA A 123 -16.83 -1.54 12.94
#